data_AF-I4D581-F1
#
_entry.id   AF-I4D581-F1
#
_cell.length_a   1.000
_cell.length_b   1.000
_cell.length_c   1.000
_cell.angle_alpha   90.00
_cell.angle_beta   90.00
_cell.angle_gamma   90.00
#
_symmetry.space_group_name_H-M   'P 1'
#
loop_
_entity.id
_entity.type
_entity.pdbx_description
1 polymer ?
#
loop_
_entity_poly.entity_id
_entity_poly.type
_entity_poly.pdbx_seq_one_letter_code
_entity_poly.pdbx_strand_id
1 'polypeptide(L)'
;MLSSKQIQIPKLTLESQNLDSWSTTIKGFLISAQHFVLNELEKRVKRDDSSSPIVIAGIRVIKQVLPCPVERYRMDTFYILRLRLGKGAYEYNENTRPSELFDTMIDVDSQWNESYDPRSHDVWIKVPKGKSFEKYFNVSMLQEAIESLIRDEQDMLIDLRGQALSTIGFRPLELRIPSGEPDKRIKAVTRIIGCETTEISGYDLVSDMQKSSLLKTCPDEIEQVMHRARLLYVNAYYEWEFFTISVHYAVLALEASLRALYDEWLGAGCVEVSAEIEGKQVVERVYGPRENILNWANGQKARKITVKGAPFPRNKPHLLDHAVRIGALSLWEKERCSYLLHLRDVFSHPKGTFTDWISWASGDILESSLWINLMWARFYRTLPYEFAWKKKPIIKLSNKNQITSS
;
A
#
# COMPACT_ATOMS: atom_id res chain seq x y z
N MET A 1 -0.55 -28.67 19.80
CA MET A 1 -0.31 -28.87 18.35
C MET A 1 -1.61 -28.58 17.63
N LEU A 2 -1.78 -27.36 17.10
CA LEU A 2 -2.92 -27.05 16.24
C LEU A 2 -2.61 -27.65 14.87
N SER A 3 -3.34 -28.69 14.49
CA SER A 3 -3.33 -29.23 13.13
C SER A 3 -3.57 -28.08 12.16
N SER A 4 -2.55 -27.75 11.36
CA SER A 4 -2.71 -26.84 10.24
C SER A 4 -3.65 -27.52 9.26
N LYS A 5 -4.96 -27.23 9.36
CA LYS A 5 -5.92 -27.63 8.34
C LYS A 5 -5.40 -27.10 7.01
N GLN A 6 -4.91 -27.98 6.15
CA GLN A 6 -4.57 -27.63 4.78
C GLN A 6 -5.83 -27.03 4.15
N ILE A 7 -5.74 -25.77 3.75
CA ILE A 7 -6.86 -25.10 3.08
C ILE A 7 -6.96 -25.73 1.69
N GLN A 8 -8.04 -26.47 1.45
CA GLN A 8 -8.28 -27.11 0.17
C GLN A 8 -8.61 -26.04 -0.87
N ILE A 9 -7.94 -26.10 -2.02
CA ILE A 9 -8.20 -25.19 -3.14
C ILE A 9 -9.63 -25.45 -3.64
N PRO A 10 -10.48 -24.40 -3.77
CA PRO A 10 -11.83 -24.55 -4.28
C PRO A 10 -11.85 -25.18 -5.67
N LYS A 11 -12.71 -26.18 -5.84
CA LYS A 11 -12.89 -26.95 -7.07
C LYS A 11 -14.36 -26.94 -7.49
N LEU A 12 -14.60 -26.66 -8.76
CA LEU A 12 -15.90 -26.79 -9.42
C LEU A 12 -15.93 -28.11 -10.17
N THR A 13 -16.87 -28.99 -9.85
CA THR A 13 -17.13 -30.23 -10.61
C THR A 13 -18.58 -30.19 -11.10
N LEU A 14 -18.77 -30.23 -12.42
CA LEU A 14 -20.08 -30.19 -13.05
C LEU A 14 -20.31 -31.46 -13.86
N GLU A 15 -21.31 -32.22 -13.47
CA GLU A 15 -21.77 -33.40 -14.19
C GLU A 15 -22.83 -32.97 -15.21
N SER A 16 -22.52 -33.09 -16.50
CA SER A 16 -23.44 -32.67 -17.57
C SER A 16 -24.76 -33.45 -17.64
N GLN A 17 -24.85 -34.59 -16.94
CA GLN A 17 -26.07 -35.40 -16.82
C GLN A 17 -26.99 -34.93 -15.68
N ASN A 18 -26.47 -34.15 -14.72
CA ASN A 18 -27.20 -33.70 -13.53
C ASN A 18 -27.28 -32.18 -13.46
N LEU A 19 -28.01 -31.60 -14.42
CA LEU A 19 -28.14 -30.15 -14.58
C LEU A 19 -28.84 -29.47 -13.40
N ASP A 20 -29.71 -30.19 -12.69
CA ASP A 20 -30.44 -29.67 -11.53
C ASP A 20 -29.50 -29.40 -10.35
N SER A 21 -28.39 -30.17 -10.26
CA SER A 21 -27.38 -29.94 -9.23
C SER A 21 -26.51 -28.70 -9.47
N TRP A 22 -26.45 -28.18 -10.70
CA TRP A 22 -25.46 -27.16 -11.10
C TRP A 22 -25.59 -25.87 -10.30
N SER A 23 -26.81 -25.41 -10.05
CA SER A 23 -27.05 -24.19 -9.25
C SER A 23 -26.39 -24.32 -7.86
N THR A 24 -26.69 -25.41 -7.14
CA THR A 24 -26.11 -25.66 -5.81
C THR A 24 -24.59 -25.82 -5.87
N THR A 25 -24.08 -26.57 -6.85
CA THR A 25 -22.63 -26.83 -7.00
C THR A 25 -21.85 -25.56 -7.31
N ILE A 26 -22.33 -24.73 -8.24
CA ILE A 26 -21.70 -23.45 -8.61
C ILE A 26 -21.77 -22.48 -7.42
N LYS A 27 -22.91 -22.40 -6.72
CA LYS A 27 -23.04 -21.59 -5.51
C LYS A 27 -21.99 -21.98 -4.46
N GLY A 28 -21.88 -23.28 -4.18
CA GLY A 28 -20.92 -23.84 -3.24
C GLY A 28 -19.48 -23.53 -3.62
N PHE A 29 -19.15 -23.63 -4.92
CA PHE A 29 -17.84 -23.25 -5.46
C PHE A 29 -17.55 -21.75 -5.25
N LEU A 30 -18.48 -20.85 -5.60
CA LEU A 30 -18.29 -19.40 -5.47
C LEU A 30 -18.12 -18.95 -4.01
N ILE A 31 -18.91 -19.52 -3.09
CA ILE A 31 -18.75 -19.27 -1.65
C ILE A 31 -17.40 -19.79 -1.15
N SER A 32 -16.98 -20.98 -1.59
CA SER A 32 -15.67 -21.55 -1.22
C SER A 32 -14.53 -20.70 -1.76
N ALA A 33 -14.63 -20.19 -2.99
CA ALA A 33 -13.67 -19.26 -3.59
C ALA A 33 -13.58 -17.96 -2.80
N GLN A 34 -14.72 -17.36 -2.44
CA GLN A 34 -14.76 -16.16 -1.61
C GLN A 34 -14.06 -16.39 -0.26
N HIS A 35 -14.42 -17.45 0.46
CA HIS A 35 -13.79 -17.77 1.75
C HIS A 35 -12.30 -18.06 1.62
N PHE A 36 -11.89 -18.78 0.57
CA PHE A 36 -10.48 -19.07 0.29
C PHE A 36 -9.67 -17.78 0.16
N VAL A 37 -10.10 -16.87 -0.71
CA VAL A 37 -9.40 -15.60 -0.96
C VAL A 37 -9.44 -14.69 0.27
N LEU A 38 -10.59 -14.56 0.94
CA LEU A 38 -10.72 -13.76 2.16
C LEU A 38 -9.79 -14.24 3.26
N ASN A 39 -9.72 -15.55 3.51
CA ASN A 39 -8.84 -16.11 4.54
C ASN A 39 -7.37 -15.80 4.27
N GLU A 40 -6.92 -15.83 3.01
CA GLU A 40 -5.54 -15.48 2.65
C GLU A 40 -5.22 -13.99 2.80
N LEU A 41 -6.19 -13.12 2.49
CA LEU A 41 -6.05 -11.67 2.65
C LEU A 41 -6.13 -11.23 4.11
N GLU A 42 -7.07 -11.77 4.89
CA GLU A 42 -7.27 -11.45 6.30
C GLU A 42 -6.04 -11.77 7.15
N LYS A 43 -5.28 -12.82 6.83
CA LYS A 43 -4.00 -13.14 7.48
C LYS A 43 -2.96 -12.02 7.35
N ARG A 44 -3.09 -11.13 6.36
CA ARG A 44 -2.17 -10.02 6.08
C ARG A 44 -2.64 -8.70 6.71
N VAL A 45 -3.83 -8.69 7.33
CA VAL A 45 -4.37 -7.53 8.03
C VAL A 45 -3.74 -7.45 9.43
N LYS A 46 -3.26 -6.27 9.80
CA LYS A 46 -2.65 -6.01 11.10
C LYS A 46 -3.73 -5.89 12.18
N ARG A 47 -3.31 -5.96 13.45
CA ARG A 47 -4.22 -5.89 14.60
C ARG A 47 -5.02 -4.59 14.72
N ASP A 48 -4.55 -3.51 14.10
CA ASP A 48 -5.25 -2.22 14.01
C ASP A 48 -6.12 -2.12 12.74
N ASP A 49 -6.44 -3.25 12.11
CA ASP A 49 -7.21 -3.38 10.88
C ASP A 49 -6.55 -2.71 9.65
N SER A 50 -5.24 -2.37 9.72
CA SER A 50 -4.48 -1.82 8.59
C SER A 50 -3.84 -2.90 7.70
N SER A 51 -3.65 -2.62 6.42
CA SER A 51 -2.85 -3.45 5.52
C SER A 51 -2.38 -2.67 4.29
N SER A 52 -1.70 -3.33 3.36
CA SER A 52 -1.31 -2.72 2.09
C SER A 52 -2.54 -2.40 1.21
N PRO A 53 -2.45 -1.42 0.29
CA PRO A 53 -3.54 -1.06 -0.60
C PRO A 53 -4.13 -2.26 -1.36
N ILE A 54 -3.27 -3.13 -1.89
CA ILE A 54 -3.70 -4.33 -2.62
C ILE A 54 -4.48 -5.33 -1.75
N VAL A 55 -4.13 -5.46 -0.47
CA VAL A 55 -4.85 -6.37 0.45
C VAL A 55 -6.24 -5.80 0.72
N ILE A 56 -6.33 -4.51 1.06
CA ILE A 56 -7.61 -3.83 1.33
C ILE A 56 -8.51 -3.84 0.08
N ALA A 57 -7.96 -3.56 -1.10
CA ALA A 57 -8.64 -3.68 -2.38
C ALA A 57 -9.17 -5.11 -2.58
N GLY A 58 -8.30 -6.10 -2.36
CA GLY A 58 -8.62 -7.53 -2.34
C GLY A 58 -9.89 -7.87 -1.55
N ILE A 59 -9.92 -7.41 -0.31
CA ILE A 59 -11.02 -7.67 0.62
C ILE A 59 -12.32 -6.99 0.17
N ARG A 60 -12.23 -5.74 -0.31
CA ARG A 60 -13.41 -5.00 -0.79
C ARG A 60 -13.99 -5.66 -2.02
N VAL A 61 -13.15 -5.93 -3.01
CA VAL A 61 -13.54 -6.57 -4.27
C VAL A 61 -14.16 -7.93 -4.00
N ILE A 62 -13.50 -8.83 -3.27
CA ILE A 62 -14.01 -10.19 -3.07
C ILE A 62 -15.37 -10.24 -2.34
N LYS A 63 -15.65 -9.27 -1.47
CA LYS A 63 -16.95 -9.13 -0.79
C LYS A 63 -18.04 -8.56 -1.69
N GLN A 64 -17.68 -7.77 -2.68
CA GLN A 64 -18.61 -7.15 -3.63
C GLN A 64 -18.90 -8.06 -4.82
N VAL A 65 -17.88 -8.78 -5.31
CA VAL A 65 -17.97 -9.53 -6.57
C VAL A 65 -18.41 -10.97 -6.38
N LEU A 66 -18.33 -11.51 -5.17
CA LEU A 66 -18.80 -12.84 -4.84
C LEU A 66 -19.77 -12.85 -3.63
N PRO A 67 -20.73 -13.79 -3.60
CA PRO A 67 -21.12 -14.64 -4.73
C PRO A 67 -21.86 -13.80 -5.79
N CYS A 68 -21.81 -14.21 -7.06
CA CYS A 68 -22.38 -13.46 -8.19
C CYS A 68 -23.51 -14.20 -8.91
N PRO A 69 -24.34 -13.50 -9.71
CA PRO A 69 -25.29 -14.14 -10.62
C PRO A 69 -24.60 -14.99 -11.68
N VAL A 70 -25.26 -16.09 -12.05
CA VAL A 70 -24.80 -17.05 -13.04
C VAL A 70 -25.90 -17.30 -14.05
N GLU A 71 -25.58 -17.14 -15.34
CA GLU A 71 -26.48 -17.46 -16.44
C GLU A 71 -25.97 -18.71 -17.15
N ARG A 72 -26.85 -19.68 -17.39
CA ARG A 72 -26.58 -20.84 -18.23
C ARG A 72 -27.24 -20.67 -19.59
N TYR A 73 -26.47 -20.93 -20.64
CA TYR A 73 -26.94 -21.02 -22.01
C TYR A 73 -26.72 -22.42 -22.57
N ARG A 74 -27.76 -23.01 -23.15
CA ARG A 74 -27.70 -24.32 -23.79
C ARG A 74 -27.30 -24.18 -25.26
N MET A 75 -26.17 -24.79 -25.63
CA MET A 75 -25.73 -24.95 -27.03
C MET A 75 -25.91 -26.40 -27.47
N ASP A 76 -25.59 -26.73 -28.72
CA ASP A 76 -25.78 -28.09 -29.25
C ASP A 76 -24.84 -29.11 -28.57
N THR A 77 -23.55 -28.80 -28.48
CA THR A 77 -22.50 -29.70 -27.99
C THR A 77 -21.92 -29.33 -26.61
N PHE A 78 -22.27 -28.17 -26.07
CA PHE A 78 -21.80 -27.68 -24.77
C PHE A 78 -22.85 -26.79 -24.08
N TYR A 79 -22.55 -26.37 -22.85
CA TYR A 79 -23.21 -25.28 -22.15
C TYR A 79 -22.23 -24.13 -21.99
N ILE A 80 -22.74 -22.90 -21.95
CA ILE A 80 -21.98 -21.72 -21.55
C ILE A 80 -22.49 -21.26 -20.20
N LEU A 81 -21.57 -21.03 -19.27
CA LEU A 81 -21.85 -20.31 -18.04
C LEU A 81 -21.30 -18.89 -18.16
N ARG A 82 -22.09 -17.90 -17.75
CA ARG A 82 -21.65 -16.52 -17.59
C ARG A 82 -21.78 -16.14 -16.12
N LEU A 83 -20.65 -15.86 -15.48
CA LEU A 83 -20.57 -15.37 -14.12
C LEU A 83 -20.47 -13.85 -14.16
N ARG A 84 -21.44 -13.14 -13.59
CA ARG A 84 -21.57 -11.68 -13.69
C ARG A 84 -21.04 -11.00 -12.44
N LEU A 85 -19.73 -10.72 -12.41
CA LEU A 85 -19.05 -10.23 -11.20
C LEU A 85 -19.59 -8.86 -10.76
N GLY A 86 -19.85 -8.71 -9.45
CA GLY A 86 -20.28 -7.44 -8.86
C GLY A 86 -21.73 -7.03 -9.12
N LYS A 87 -22.55 -7.85 -9.80
CA LYS A 87 -23.91 -7.50 -10.22
C LYS A 87 -25.03 -7.97 -9.28
N GLY A 88 -24.72 -8.24 -8.01
CA GLY A 88 -25.72 -8.60 -7.00
C GLY A 88 -25.44 -9.94 -6.32
N ALA A 89 -26.47 -10.48 -5.66
CA ALA A 89 -26.40 -11.75 -4.95
C ALA A 89 -26.36 -12.94 -5.92
N TYR A 90 -26.11 -14.14 -5.39
CA TYR A 90 -26.18 -15.36 -6.18
C TYR A 90 -27.60 -15.61 -6.69
N GLU A 91 -27.71 -15.70 -8.01
CA GLU A 91 -28.90 -16.15 -8.75
C GLU A 91 -28.44 -17.10 -9.85
N TYR A 92 -29.27 -18.08 -10.20
CA TYR A 92 -28.96 -19.03 -11.27
C TYR A 92 -30.11 -19.02 -12.27
N ASN A 93 -29.84 -18.45 -13.45
CA ASN A 93 -30.84 -18.26 -14.49
C ASN A 93 -30.50 -19.10 -15.71
N GLU A 94 -31.48 -19.84 -16.22
CA GLU A 94 -31.36 -20.48 -17.53
C GLU A 94 -31.95 -19.56 -18.58
N ASN A 95 -31.13 -19.25 -19.58
CA ASN A 95 -31.51 -18.37 -20.68
C ASN A 95 -31.47 -19.11 -22.01
N THR A 96 -32.35 -18.69 -22.91
CA THR A 96 -32.28 -19.07 -24.32
C THR A 96 -31.06 -18.43 -24.97
N ARG A 97 -30.58 -19.04 -26.06
CA ARG A 97 -29.39 -18.61 -26.79
C ARG A 97 -29.43 -17.10 -27.10
N PRO A 98 -28.44 -16.30 -26.66
CA PRO A 98 -28.41 -14.87 -26.92
C PRO A 98 -28.03 -14.64 -28.37
N SER A 99 -28.83 -13.84 -29.09
CA SER A 99 -28.66 -13.58 -30.52
C SER A 99 -27.39 -12.80 -30.85
N GLU A 100 -26.91 -11.95 -29.93
CA GLU A 100 -25.79 -11.01 -30.15
C GLU A 100 -24.41 -11.58 -29.76
N LEU A 101 -24.37 -12.71 -29.04
CA LEU A 101 -23.15 -13.27 -28.43
C LEU A 101 -22.46 -14.33 -29.30
N PHE A 102 -23.15 -14.79 -30.34
CA PHE A 102 -22.67 -15.90 -31.16
C PHE A 102 -21.54 -15.44 -32.09
N ASP A 103 -21.64 -14.24 -32.68
CA ASP A 103 -20.66 -13.75 -33.64
C ASP A 103 -19.29 -13.45 -33.00
N THR A 104 -19.26 -13.07 -31.72
CA THR A 104 -18.02 -12.88 -30.96
C THR A 104 -17.41 -14.17 -30.41
N MET A 105 -18.18 -15.26 -30.33
CA MET A 105 -17.72 -16.55 -29.77
C MET A 105 -17.43 -17.63 -30.83
N ILE A 106 -17.92 -17.50 -32.07
CA ILE A 106 -17.65 -18.45 -33.16
C ILE A 106 -16.19 -18.39 -33.64
N ASP A 107 -15.56 -17.22 -33.66
CA ASP A 107 -14.17 -17.05 -34.14
C ASP A 107 -13.11 -17.43 -33.11
N VAL A 108 -13.51 -17.79 -31.89
CA VAL A 108 -12.58 -18.19 -30.83
C VAL A 108 -12.35 -19.70 -30.93
N ASP A 109 -11.14 -20.03 -31.34
CA ASP A 109 -10.60 -21.37 -31.60
C ASP A 109 -11.16 -22.48 -30.68
N SER A 110 -11.22 -23.69 -31.21
CA SER A 110 -11.61 -24.96 -30.57
C SER A 110 -10.97 -25.24 -29.18
N GLN A 111 -9.93 -24.49 -28.81
CA GLN A 111 -9.16 -24.58 -27.57
C GLN A 111 -9.70 -23.72 -26.41
N TRP A 112 -10.69 -22.87 -26.63
CA TRP A 112 -11.17 -21.95 -25.61
C TRP A 112 -12.07 -22.62 -24.55
N ASN A 113 -11.65 -22.56 -23.29
CA ASN A 113 -12.39 -23.09 -22.13
C ASN A 113 -12.99 -21.99 -21.24
N GLU A 114 -12.33 -20.83 -21.13
CA GLU A 114 -12.78 -19.70 -20.31
C GLU A 114 -12.27 -18.35 -20.85
N SER A 115 -13.01 -17.26 -20.64
CA SER A 115 -12.54 -15.88 -20.86
C SER A 115 -13.05 -14.94 -19.78
N TYR A 116 -12.41 -13.79 -19.69
CA TYR A 116 -12.86 -12.64 -18.91
C TYR A 116 -13.07 -11.45 -19.86
N ASP A 117 -14.27 -10.86 -19.82
CA ASP A 117 -14.54 -9.58 -20.46
C ASP A 117 -14.41 -8.46 -19.42
N PRO A 118 -13.34 -7.63 -19.49
CA PRO A 118 -13.12 -6.56 -18.52
C PRO A 118 -14.12 -5.40 -18.64
N ARG A 119 -14.83 -5.26 -19.77
CA ARG A 119 -15.82 -4.17 -19.96
C ARG A 119 -17.11 -4.48 -19.23
N SER A 120 -17.53 -5.73 -19.25
CA SER A 120 -18.76 -6.18 -18.61
C SER A 120 -18.52 -6.84 -17.25
N HIS A 121 -17.28 -7.11 -16.89
CA HIS A 121 -16.85 -7.91 -15.74
C HIS A 121 -17.47 -9.31 -15.72
N ASP A 122 -17.62 -9.91 -16.90
CA ASP A 122 -18.21 -11.24 -17.02
C ASP A 122 -17.12 -12.28 -17.26
N VAL A 123 -17.23 -13.41 -16.56
CA VAL A 123 -16.40 -14.59 -16.79
C VAL A 123 -17.23 -15.62 -17.52
N TRP A 124 -16.75 -16.05 -18.67
CA TRP A 124 -17.43 -17.03 -19.51
C TRP A 124 -16.73 -18.38 -19.38
N ILE A 125 -17.48 -19.47 -19.23
CA ILE A 125 -16.96 -20.83 -19.06
C ILE A 125 -17.70 -21.77 -20.01
N LYS A 126 -16.94 -22.52 -20.81
CA LYS A 126 -17.47 -23.56 -21.70
C LYS A 126 -17.47 -24.91 -20.99
N VAL A 127 -18.65 -25.52 -20.87
CA VAL A 127 -18.84 -26.82 -20.21
C VAL A 127 -19.30 -27.87 -21.23
N PRO A 128 -18.46 -28.84 -21.61
CA PRO A 128 -18.81 -29.83 -22.65
C PRO A 128 -19.94 -30.76 -22.19
N LYS A 129 -20.84 -31.13 -23.11
CA LYS A 129 -21.87 -32.14 -22.85
C LYS A 129 -21.29 -33.55 -22.84
N GLY A 130 -21.90 -34.43 -22.05
CA GLY A 130 -21.55 -35.86 -21.98
C GLY A 130 -20.25 -36.16 -21.22
N LYS A 131 -19.60 -35.15 -20.64
CA LYS A 131 -18.39 -35.30 -19.82
C LYS A 131 -18.58 -34.64 -18.45
N SER A 132 -17.77 -35.04 -17.47
CA SER A 132 -17.57 -34.28 -16.25
C SER A 132 -16.64 -33.10 -16.56
N PHE A 133 -16.99 -31.91 -16.08
CA PHE A 133 -16.15 -30.74 -16.17
C PHE A 133 -15.58 -30.43 -14.80
N GLU A 134 -14.26 -30.23 -14.73
CA GLU A 134 -13.57 -29.90 -13.50
C GLU A 134 -12.74 -28.64 -13.68
N LYS A 135 -12.83 -27.73 -12.70
CA LYS A 135 -12.02 -26.52 -12.69
C LYS A 135 -11.56 -26.18 -11.28
N TYR A 136 -10.28 -25.87 -11.14
CA TYR A 136 -9.70 -25.36 -9.90
C TYR A 136 -9.64 -23.84 -9.94
N PHE A 137 -9.98 -23.19 -8.82
CA PHE A 137 -10.02 -21.73 -8.73
C PHE A 137 -8.67 -21.08 -9.07
N ASN A 138 -7.57 -21.66 -8.60
CA ASN A 138 -6.21 -21.09 -8.70
C ASN A 138 -5.60 -21.05 -10.13
N VAL A 139 -6.34 -21.56 -11.12
CA VAL A 139 -5.95 -21.59 -12.54
C VAL A 139 -7.14 -21.21 -13.43
N SER A 140 -8.10 -20.47 -12.86
CA SER A 140 -9.34 -20.08 -13.54
C SER A 140 -9.33 -18.63 -13.97
N MET A 141 -10.03 -18.35 -15.07
CA MET A 141 -10.29 -16.96 -15.49
C MET A 141 -11.09 -16.18 -14.45
N LEU A 142 -11.81 -16.86 -13.55
CA LEU A 142 -12.45 -16.22 -12.39
C LEU A 142 -11.42 -15.60 -11.44
N GLN A 143 -10.32 -16.29 -11.15
CA GLN A 143 -9.24 -15.71 -10.34
C GLN A 143 -8.59 -14.53 -11.07
N GLU A 144 -8.25 -14.68 -12.34
CA GLU A 144 -7.62 -13.60 -13.11
C GLU A 144 -8.52 -12.36 -13.20
N ALA A 145 -9.83 -12.56 -13.38
CA ALA A 145 -10.83 -11.49 -13.34
C ALA A 145 -10.86 -10.78 -11.97
N ILE A 146 -10.87 -11.55 -10.88
CA ILE A 146 -10.81 -11.00 -9.52
C ILE A 146 -9.50 -10.22 -9.32
N GLU A 147 -8.36 -10.75 -9.73
CA GLU A 147 -7.06 -10.06 -9.62
C GLU A 147 -7.03 -8.77 -10.43
N SER A 148 -7.66 -8.74 -11.61
CA SER A 148 -7.84 -7.51 -12.39
C SER A 148 -8.65 -6.47 -11.62
N LEU A 149 -9.81 -6.86 -11.09
CA LEU A 149 -10.67 -5.97 -10.30
C LEU A 149 -9.98 -5.47 -9.03
N ILE A 150 -9.12 -6.28 -8.42
CA ILE A 150 -8.30 -5.89 -7.27
C ILE A 150 -7.30 -4.80 -7.65
N ARG A 151 -6.66 -4.89 -8.83
CA ARG A 151 -5.76 -3.85 -9.34
C ARG A 151 -6.53 -2.55 -9.58
N ASP A 152 -7.70 -2.63 -10.20
CA ASP A 152 -8.54 -1.44 -10.46
C ASP A 152 -8.97 -0.74 -9.15
N GLU A 153 -9.43 -1.49 -8.14
CA GLU A 153 -9.78 -0.95 -6.82
C GLU A 153 -8.54 -0.40 -6.08
N GLN A 154 -7.38 -1.04 -6.24
CA GLN A 154 -6.12 -0.55 -5.67
C GLN A 154 -5.74 0.80 -6.27
N ASP A 155 -5.81 0.94 -7.59
CA ASP A 155 -5.48 2.17 -8.30
C ASP A 155 -6.46 3.29 -7.89
N MET A 156 -7.76 2.99 -7.81
CA MET A 156 -8.76 3.93 -7.28
C MET A 156 -8.43 4.36 -5.85
N LEU A 157 -8.02 3.44 -4.96
CA LEU A 157 -7.62 3.78 -3.60
C LEU A 157 -6.37 4.67 -3.55
N ILE A 158 -5.40 4.43 -4.43
CA ILE A 158 -4.19 5.26 -4.56
C ILE A 158 -4.55 6.66 -5.06
N ASP A 159 -5.47 6.76 -6.02
CA ASP A 159 -5.95 8.02 -6.57
C ASP A 159 -6.73 8.84 -5.55
N LEU A 160 -7.63 8.20 -4.80
CA LEU A 160 -8.36 8.85 -3.70
C LEU A 160 -7.40 9.46 -2.67
N ARG A 161 -6.34 8.71 -2.30
CA ARG A 161 -5.27 9.22 -1.44
C ARG A 161 -4.56 10.42 -2.09
N GLY A 162 -4.22 10.32 -3.36
CA GLY A 162 -3.57 11.40 -4.12
C GLY A 162 -4.42 12.67 -4.14
N GLN A 163 -5.72 12.53 -4.34
CA GLN A 163 -6.68 13.63 -4.26
C GLN A 163 -6.73 14.23 -2.86
N ALA A 164 -6.85 13.41 -1.81
CA ALA A 164 -6.86 13.86 -0.42
C ALA A 164 -5.59 14.67 -0.08
N LEU A 165 -4.40 14.18 -0.46
CA LEU A 165 -3.15 14.91 -0.28
C LEU A 165 -3.11 16.21 -1.10
N SER A 166 -3.60 16.18 -2.34
CA SER A 166 -3.65 17.36 -3.22
C SER A 166 -4.51 18.48 -2.64
N THR A 167 -5.58 18.17 -1.92
CA THR A 167 -6.41 19.19 -1.24
C THR A 167 -5.65 19.95 -0.13
N ILE A 168 -4.63 19.35 0.47
CA ILE A 168 -3.76 19.99 1.46
C ILE A 168 -2.75 20.92 0.76
N GLY A 169 -2.31 20.50 -0.42
CA GLY A 169 -1.40 21.25 -1.28
C GLY A 169 0.06 20.87 -1.06
N PHE A 170 0.77 20.72 -2.16
CA PHE A 170 2.20 20.43 -2.20
C PHE A 170 3.03 21.72 -2.29
N ARG A 171 4.27 21.65 -1.82
CA ARG A 171 5.29 22.67 -2.04
C ARG A 171 5.73 22.60 -3.51
N PRO A 172 6.03 23.75 -4.15
CA PRO A 172 6.64 23.73 -5.46
C PRO A 172 8.02 23.07 -5.37
N LEU A 173 8.36 22.27 -6.39
CA LEU A 173 9.64 21.61 -6.50
C LEU A 173 10.37 22.09 -7.75
N GLU A 174 11.52 22.71 -7.55
CA GLU A 174 12.40 23.13 -8.62
C GLU A 174 13.67 22.29 -8.59
N LEU A 175 13.91 21.53 -9.65
CA LEU A 175 15.13 20.76 -9.86
C LEU A 175 15.72 21.17 -11.21
N ARG A 176 17.02 21.42 -11.23
CA ARG A 176 17.74 21.75 -12.46
C ARG A 176 18.11 20.47 -13.18
N ILE A 177 17.92 20.48 -14.49
CA ILE A 177 18.37 19.39 -15.35
C ILE A 177 19.91 19.40 -15.35
N PRO A 178 20.56 18.25 -15.12
CA PRO A 178 22.00 18.14 -15.19
C PRO A 178 22.45 18.34 -16.65
N SER A 179 23.37 19.28 -16.88
CA SER A 179 24.05 19.50 -18.15
C SER A 179 25.44 18.84 -18.18
N GLY A 180 25.67 17.90 -19.10
CA GLY A 180 27.00 17.32 -19.33
C GLY A 180 26.94 15.87 -19.77
N GLU A 181 28.10 15.21 -19.78
CA GLU A 181 28.21 13.80 -20.11
C GLU A 181 27.75 12.93 -18.94
N PRO A 182 26.79 12.00 -19.15
CA PRO A 182 26.39 11.08 -18.10
C PRO A 182 27.50 10.07 -17.78
N ASP A 183 27.45 9.54 -16.56
CA ASP A 183 28.22 8.37 -16.16
C ASP A 183 28.00 7.23 -17.19
N LYS A 184 29.05 6.47 -17.50
CA LYS A 184 28.98 5.36 -18.47
C LYS A 184 27.93 4.32 -18.09
N ARG A 185 27.67 4.12 -16.80
CA ARG A 185 26.63 3.23 -16.27
C ARG A 185 25.24 3.78 -16.56
N ILE A 186 25.01 5.10 -16.38
CA ILE A 186 23.75 5.76 -16.75
C ILE A 186 23.47 5.62 -18.24
N LYS A 187 24.49 5.84 -19.09
CA LYS A 187 24.36 5.68 -20.56
C LYS A 187 23.88 4.30 -20.98
N ALA A 188 24.22 3.27 -20.22
CA ALA A 188 23.82 1.90 -20.50
C ALA A 188 22.38 1.57 -20.07
N VAL A 189 21.71 2.48 -19.32
CA VAL A 189 20.34 2.26 -18.86
C VAL A 189 19.34 2.82 -19.85
N THR A 190 18.32 2.02 -20.15
CA THR A 190 17.21 2.40 -21.00
C THR A 190 15.88 2.29 -20.25
N ARG A 191 14.90 3.06 -20.70
CA ARG A 191 13.51 3.06 -20.21
C ARG A 191 12.59 2.69 -21.38
N ILE A 192 11.51 1.98 -21.09
CA ILE A 192 10.48 1.66 -22.07
C ILE A 192 9.37 2.71 -21.97
N ILE A 193 9.17 3.50 -23.02
CA ILE A 193 8.09 4.50 -23.13
C ILE A 193 7.28 4.17 -24.38
N GLY A 194 6.00 3.84 -24.22
CA GLY A 194 5.13 3.54 -25.35
C GLY A 194 5.62 2.37 -26.24
N CYS A 195 6.21 1.34 -25.62
CA CYS A 195 6.88 0.20 -26.28
C CYS A 195 8.22 0.51 -26.97
N GLU A 196 8.71 1.75 -26.90
CA GLU A 196 10.04 2.11 -27.39
C GLU A 196 11.06 2.15 -26.26
N THR A 197 12.27 1.67 -26.54
CA THR A 197 13.39 1.69 -25.60
C THR A 197 14.20 2.97 -25.83
N THR A 198 14.21 3.87 -24.86
CA THR A 198 14.94 5.15 -24.90
C THR A 198 16.04 5.19 -23.85
N GLU A 199 17.20 5.77 -24.16
CA GLU A 199 18.25 6.02 -23.17
C GLU A 199 17.76 6.97 -22.08
N ILE A 200 18.19 6.75 -20.83
CA ILE A 200 17.83 7.63 -19.72
C ILE A 200 18.57 8.96 -19.84
N SER A 201 17.80 10.05 -19.81
CA SER A 201 18.30 11.40 -19.82
C SER A 201 18.23 12.07 -18.44
N GLY A 202 18.90 13.22 -18.27
CA GLY A 202 18.73 14.05 -17.07
C GLY A 202 17.29 14.51 -16.84
N TYR A 203 16.49 14.65 -17.91
CA TYR A 203 15.07 14.99 -17.81
C TYR A 203 14.26 13.86 -17.16
N ASP A 204 14.60 12.60 -17.46
CA ASP A 204 13.95 11.45 -16.84
C ASP A 204 14.17 11.44 -15.33
N LEU A 205 15.41 11.70 -14.89
CA LEU A 205 15.74 11.74 -13.46
C LEU A 205 15.04 12.89 -12.73
N VAL A 206 14.91 14.05 -13.37
CA VAL A 206 14.13 15.18 -12.82
C VAL A 206 12.65 14.81 -12.74
N SER A 207 12.09 14.21 -13.80
CA SER A 207 10.69 13.77 -13.87
C SER A 207 10.36 12.77 -12.77
N ASP A 208 11.24 11.80 -12.53
CA ASP A 208 11.09 10.81 -11.46
C ASP A 208 10.92 11.47 -10.09
N MET A 209 11.66 12.56 -9.84
CA MET A 209 11.63 13.28 -8.57
C MET A 209 10.47 14.26 -8.41
N GLN A 210 9.76 14.64 -9.49
CA GLN A 210 8.62 15.56 -9.39
C GLN A 210 7.51 15.06 -8.46
N LYS A 211 7.29 13.73 -8.47
CA LYS A 211 6.28 13.06 -7.63
C LYS A 211 6.66 12.96 -6.16
N SER A 212 7.89 13.35 -5.77
CA SER A 212 8.39 13.29 -4.40
C SER A 212 8.16 14.57 -3.59
N SER A 213 7.41 15.53 -4.11
CA SER A 213 7.11 16.81 -3.44
C SER A 213 6.47 16.61 -2.06
N LEU A 214 6.90 17.39 -1.07
CA LEU A 214 6.29 17.36 0.27
C LEU A 214 5.11 18.33 0.38
N LEU A 215 4.20 18.04 1.31
CA LEU A 215 3.06 18.90 1.64
C LEU A 215 3.52 20.24 2.24
N LYS A 216 2.70 21.28 2.06
CA LYS A 216 2.91 22.59 2.68
C LYS A 216 2.92 22.54 4.21
N THR A 217 2.28 21.52 4.80
CA THR A 217 2.22 21.31 6.26
C THR A 217 3.46 20.65 6.84
N CYS A 218 4.34 20.07 6.01
CA CYS A 218 5.60 19.49 6.49
C CYS A 218 6.57 20.61 6.91
N PRO A 219 7.36 20.47 7.98
CA PRO A 219 8.35 21.49 8.38
C PRO A 219 9.42 21.73 7.31
N ASP A 220 9.92 22.96 7.25
CA ASP A 220 10.90 23.40 6.23
C ASP A 220 12.21 22.63 6.32
N GLU A 221 12.65 22.29 7.52
CA GLU A 221 13.89 21.54 7.76
C GLU A 221 13.83 20.13 7.16
N ILE A 222 12.65 19.50 7.17
CA ILE A 222 12.43 18.18 6.57
C ILE A 222 12.49 18.28 5.04
N GLU A 223 11.86 19.31 4.48
CA GLU A 223 11.90 19.57 3.04
C GLU A 223 13.33 19.90 2.57
N GLN A 224 14.13 20.64 3.35
CA GLN A 224 15.53 20.88 3.01
C GLN A 224 16.35 19.59 2.90
N VAL A 225 16.15 18.63 3.82
CA VAL A 225 16.85 17.33 3.77
C VAL A 225 16.35 16.50 2.58
N MET A 226 15.04 16.47 2.34
CA MET A 226 14.47 15.77 1.19
C MET A 226 14.91 16.40 -0.14
N HIS A 227 15.01 17.72 -0.23
CA HIS A 227 15.51 18.41 -1.40
C HIS A 227 16.97 18.03 -1.71
N ARG A 228 17.83 17.88 -0.69
CA ARG A 228 19.19 17.33 -0.88
C ARG A 228 19.16 15.92 -1.45
N ALA A 229 18.24 15.06 -0.98
CA ALA A 229 18.05 13.72 -1.54
C ALA A 229 17.72 13.79 -3.04
N ARG A 230 16.75 14.62 -3.43
CA ARG A 230 16.35 14.80 -4.84
C ARG A 230 17.49 15.35 -5.70
N LEU A 231 18.24 16.33 -5.20
CA LEU A 231 19.42 16.87 -5.89
C LEU A 231 20.50 15.80 -6.08
N LEU A 232 20.75 14.95 -5.08
CA LEU A 232 21.70 13.85 -5.20
C LEU A 232 21.22 12.82 -6.24
N TYR A 233 19.93 12.49 -6.23
CA TYR A 233 19.35 11.58 -7.22
C TYR A 233 19.53 12.10 -8.65
N VAL A 234 19.25 13.38 -8.88
CA VAL A 234 19.44 14.00 -10.20
C VAL A 234 20.92 14.09 -10.57
N ASN A 235 21.80 14.43 -9.63
CA ASN A 235 23.24 14.47 -9.88
C ASN A 235 23.86 13.07 -10.07
N ALA A 236 23.15 12.00 -9.72
CA ALA A 236 23.58 10.64 -10.03
C ALA A 236 23.69 10.38 -11.55
N TYR A 237 23.13 11.29 -12.36
CA TYR A 237 23.42 11.38 -13.79
C TYR A 237 24.93 11.40 -14.09
N TYR A 238 25.74 12.08 -13.28
CA TYR A 238 27.19 12.19 -13.48
C TYR A 238 27.99 11.15 -12.70
N GLU A 239 27.47 10.72 -11.55
CA GLU A 239 28.15 9.77 -10.66
C GLU A 239 27.14 8.83 -10.03
N TRP A 240 27.13 7.59 -10.49
CA TRP A 240 26.10 6.59 -10.17
C TRP A 240 25.92 6.35 -8.66
N GLU A 241 26.99 6.49 -7.89
CA GLU A 241 27.07 6.31 -6.44
C GLU A 241 26.11 7.27 -5.70
N PHE A 242 25.77 8.41 -6.30
CA PHE A 242 24.82 9.33 -5.70
C PHE A 242 23.40 8.76 -5.60
N PHE A 243 23.04 7.69 -6.31
CA PHE A 243 21.77 7.01 -6.07
C PHE A 243 21.67 6.45 -4.65
N THR A 244 22.68 5.74 -4.18
CA THR A 244 22.66 5.19 -2.80
C THR A 244 22.65 6.32 -1.76
N ILE A 245 23.42 7.39 -2.00
CA ILE A 245 23.46 8.55 -1.09
C ILE A 245 22.11 9.30 -1.09
N SER A 246 21.45 9.40 -2.24
CA SER A 246 20.13 10.02 -2.35
C SER A 246 19.08 9.29 -1.51
N VAL A 247 19.04 7.96 -1.57
CA VAL A 247 18.15 7.15 -0.73
C VAL A 247 18.48 7.35 0.75
N HIS A 248 19.77 7.33 1.11
CA HIS A 248 20.21 7.59 2.48
C HIS A 248 19.67 8.93 3.01
N TYR A 249 19.74 10.00 2.21
CA TYR A 249 19.21 11.32 2.58
C TYR A 249 17.67 11.36 2.63
N ALA A 250 16.96 10.64 1.75
CA ALA A 250 15.50 10.55 1.81
C ALA A 250 15.03 9.85 3.08
N VAL A 251 15.71 8.77 3.48
CA VAL A 251 15.43 8.09 4.76
C VAL A 251 15.83 8.95 5.96
N LEU A 252 16.91 9.74 5.85
CA LEU A 252 17.25 10.72 6.87
C LEU A 252 16.15 11.78 7.04
N ALA A 253 15.53 12.23 5.95
CA ALA A 253 14.37 13.12 6.01
C ALA A 253 13.18 12.46 6.72
N LEU A 254 12.90 11.17 6.46
CA LEU A 254 11.86 10.41 7.17
C LEU A 254 12.13 10.32 8.68
N GLU A 255 13.38 10.03 9.07
CA GLU A 255 13.76 9.99 10.47
C GLU A 255 13.67 11.36 11.16
N ALA A 256 14.17 12.40 10.49
CA ALA A 256 14.05 13.76 10.98
C ALA A 256 12.57 14.14 11.14
N SER A 257 11.72 13.71 10.22
CA SER A 257 10.28 13.94 10.27
C SER A 257 9.63 13.26 11.47
N LEU A 258 10.03 12.03 11.81
CA LEU A 258 9.54 11.32 13.01
C LEU A 258 9.96 12.04 14.31
N ARG A 259 11.17 12.59 14.34
CA ARG A 259 11.65 13.38 15.49
C ARG A 259 10.87 14.69 15.62
N ALA A 260 10.74 15.43 14.52
CA ALA A 260 9.99 16.68 14.47
C ALA A 260 8.53 16.49 14.85
N LEU A 261 7.89 15.40 14.40
CA LEU A 261 6.53 15.05 14.80
C LEU A 261 6.40 14.86 16.32
N TYR A 262 7.37 14.18 16.94
CA TYR A 262 7.38 13.98 18.39
C TYR A 262 7.56 15.31 19.14
N ASP A 263 8.48 16.17 18.68
CA ASP A 263 8.70 17.50 19.26
C ASP A 263 7.46 18.39 19.14
N GLU A 264 6.79 18.35 17.98
CA GLU A 264 5.50 19.04 17.76
C GLU A 264 4.41 18.52 18.72
N TRP A 265 4.32 17.21 18.91
CA TRP A 265 3.38 16.60 19.88
C TRP A 265 3.71 16.94 21.34
N LEU A 266 5.00 17.10 21.68
CA LEU A 266 5.40 17.59 23.00
C LEU A 266 4.91 19.02 23.21
N GLY A 267 5.03 19.85 22.19
CA GLY A 267 4.77 21.29 22.23
C GLY A 267 5.97 22.06 22.80
N ALA A 268 5.90 23.39 22.74
CA ALA A 268 7.00 24.29 23.11
C ALA A 268 7.22 24.47 24.64
N GLY A 269 6.45 23.78 25.49
CA GLY A 269 6.47 23.99 26.94
C GLY A 269 7.28 22.95 27.72
N CYS A 270 7.38 23.17 29.04
CA CYS A 270 7.83 22.11 29.95
C CYS A 270 6.81 20.96 29.98
N VAL A 271 7.32 19.74 29.93
CA VAL A 271 6.55 18.51 30.03
C VAL A 271 6.93 17.74 31.29
N GLU A 272 5.96 17.03 31.85
CA GLU A 272 6.21 16.11 32.94
C GLU A 272 6.89 14.84 32.40
N VAL A 273 8.05 14.52 32.97
CA VAL A 273 8.86 13.35 32.67
C VAL A 273 8.92 12.49 33.93
N SER A 274 8.49 11.24 33.81
CA SER A 274 8.48 10.27 34.89
C SER A 274 9.47 9.15 34.58
N ALA A 275 10.37 8.85 35.51
CA ALA A 275 11.44 7.87 35.30
C ALA A 275 11.85 7.16 36.59
N GLU A 276 12.60 6.07 36.45
CA GLU A 276 13.25 5.37 37.54
C GLU A 276 14.73 5.80 37.61
N ILE A 277 15.13 6.41 38.73
CA ILE A 277 16.51 6.85 39.02
C ILE A 277 16.93 6.17 40.33
N GLU A 278 18.02 5.39 40.30
CA GLU A 278 18.52 4.64 41.46
C GLU A 278 17.44 3.77 42.15
N GLY A 279 16.55 3.18 41.35
CA GLY A 279 15.45 2.34 41.84
C GLY A 279 14.26 3.10 42.45
N LYS A 280 14.28 4.44 42.41
CA LYS A 280 13.19 5.30 42.89
C LYS A 280 12.44 5.93 41.72
N GLN A 281 11.12 6.02 41.86
CA GLN A 281 10.31 6.76 40.90
C GLN A 281 10.49 8.25 41.12
N VAL A 282 10.84 8.97 40.06
CA VAL A 282 11.02 10.42 40.04
C VAL A 282 10.13 11.03 38.97
N VAL A 283 9.55 12.18 39.27
CA VAL A 283 8.75 12.98 38.33
C VAL A 283 9.35 14.39 38.30
N GLU A 284 9.80 14.82 37.13
CA GLU A 284 10.42 16.12 36.92
C GLU A 284 9.78 16.87 35.75
N ARG A 285 9.90 18.20 35.77
CA ARG A 285 9.50 19.05 34.65
C ARG A 285 10.73 19.37 33.81
N VAL A 286 10.72 18.90 32.57
CA VAL A 286 11.81 19.11 31.62
C VAL A 286 11.27 19.87 30.41
N TYR A 287 12.04 20.84 29.90
CA TYR A 287 11.66 21.60 28.71
C TYR A 287 11.72 20.69 27.46
N GLY A 288 10.65 20.64 26.65
CA GLY A 288 10.74 20.10 25.29
C GLY A 288 11.64 21.02 24.46
N PRO A 289 12.56 20.53 23.60
CA PRO A 289 12.43 19.36 22.74
C PRO A 289 12.92 18.04 23.34
N ARG A 290 12.68 16.94 22.62
CA ARG A 290 13.16 15.58 22.91
C ARG A 290 14.63 15.53 23.31
N GLU A 291 15.48 16.32 22.68
CA GLU A 291 16.92 16.32 22.94
C GLU A 291 17.23 16.72 24.39
N ASN A 292 16.50 17.68 24.96
CA ASN A 292 16.67 18.08 26.36
C ASN A 292 16.26 16.97 27.32
N ILE A 293 15.16 16.28 27.00
CA ILE A 293 14.68 15.13 27.78
C ILE A 293 15.70 13.98 27.68
N LEU A 294 16.29 13.76 26.50
CA LEU A 294 17.32 12.75 26.29
C LEU A 294 18.61 13.07 27.08
N ASN A 295 19.05 14.33 27.05
CA ASN A 295 20.22 14.79 27.80
C ASN A 295 20.01 14.69 29.31
N TRP A 296 18.86 15.14 29.81
CA TRP A 296 18.46 14.95 31.20
C TRP A 296 18.46 13.46 31.59
N ALA A 297 17.82 12.63 30.77
CA ALA A 297 17.71 11.20 30.98
C ALA A 297 19.07 10.50 31.08
N ASN A 298 20.00 10.86 30.20
CA ASN A 298 21.34 10.30 30.16
C ASN A 298 22.18 10.77 31.35
N GLY A 299 22.11 12.06 31.70
CA GLY A 299 22.79 12.63 32.85
C GLY A 299 22.38 11.98 34.18
N GLN A 300 21.08 11.69 34.33
CA GLN A 300 20.51 11.05 35.52
C GLN A 300 20.59 9.51 35.49
N LYS A 301 21.12 8.90 34.41
CA LYS A 301 21.07 7.44 34.16
C LYS A 301 19.64 6.86 34.32
N ALA A 302 18.64 7.66 33.95
CA ALA A 302 17.23 7.37 34.16
C ALA A 302 16.77 6.16 33.32
N ARG A 303 15.87 5.35 33.88
CA ARG A 303 15.28 4.14 33.27
C ARG A 303 13.76 4.28 33.19
N LYS A 304 13.11 3.41 32.38
CA LYS A 304 11.64 3.36 32.21
C LYS A 304 11.00 4.74 32.00
N ILE A 305 11.64 5.58 31.20
CA ILE A 305 11.24 6.98 31.04
C ILE A 305 9.92 7.05 30.30
N THR A 306 9.00 7.83 30.86
CA THR A 306 7.72 8.18 30.25
C THR A 306 7.54 9.69 30.20
N VAL A 307 6.88 10.18 29.15
CA VAL A 307 6.55 11.59 28.94
C VAL A 307 5.07 11.67 28.56
N LYS A 308 4.29 12.49 29.29
CA LYS A 308 2.81 12.51 29.21
C LYS A 308 2.20 11.08 29.29
N GLY A 309 2.71 10.27 30.23
CA GLY A 309 2.24 8.90 30.46
C GLY A 309 2.66 7.85 29.42
N ALA A 310 3.56 8.19 28.50
CA ALA A 310 3.96 7.32 27.40
C ALA A 310 5.45 7.03 27.34
N PRO A 311 5.91 5.84 26.93
CA PRO A 311 7.33 5.55 26.79
C PRO A 311 8.08 6.59 25.95
N PHE A 312 9.21 7.07 26.47
CA PHE A 312 10.04 8.06 25.78
C PHE A 312 10.75 7.46 24.56
N PRO A 313 10.65 8.07 23.36
CA PRO A 313 11.20 7.49 22.16
C PRO A 313 12.72 7.73 22.00
N ARG A 314 13.50 6.88 22.67
CA ARG A 314 14.98 6.92 22.66
C ARG A 314 15.61 6.54 21.33
N ASN A 315 14.97 5.70 20.54
CA ASN A 315 15.52 5.14 19.29
C ASN A 315 14.47 5.18 18.16
N LYS A 316 14.90 4.82 16.95
CA LYS A 316 14.05 4.82 15.75
C LYS A 316 12.78 3.94 15.91
N PRO A 317 12.86 2.69 16.39
CA PRO A 317 11.66 1.89 16.66
C PRO A 317 10.65 2.58 17.59
N HIS A 318 11.12 3.22 18.68
CA HIS A 318 10.22 3.88 19.61
C HIS A 318 9.59 5.15 19.02
N LEU A 319 10.26 5.85 18.10
CA LEU A 319 9.66 6.96 17.37
C LEU A 319 8.50 6.47 16.48
N LEU A 320 8.69 5.32 15.81
CA LEU A 320 7.60 4.70 15.03
C LEU A 320 6.45 4.23 15.92
N ASP A 321 6.74 3.59 17.06
CA ASP A 321 5.72 3.21 18.04
C ASP A 321 4.92 4.42 18.52
N HIS A 322 5.61 5.54 18.75
CA HIS A 322 4.96 6.78 19.12
C HIS A 322 4.05 7.29 18.00
N ALA A 323 4.52 7.35 16.75
CA ALA A 323 3.75 7.80 15.60
C ALA A 323 2.48 6.96 15.39
N VAL A 324 2.55 5.64 15.61
CA VAL A 324 1.37 4.75 15.58
C VAL A 324 0.41 5.08 16.72
N ARG A 325 0.93 5.25 17.94
CA ARG A 325 0.11 5.51 19.13
C ARG A 325 -0.69 6.81 19.02
N ILE A 326 -0.15 7.82 18.35
CA ILE A 326 -0.86 9.10 18.12
C ILE A 326 -1.70 9.11 16.83
N GLY A 327 -1.78 7.99 16.10
CA GLY A 327 -2.57 7.86 14.88
C GLY A 327 -1.97 8.52 13.63
N ALA A 328 -0.70 8.93 13.67
CA ALA A 328 -0.02 9.50 12.51
C ALA A 328 0.40 8.41 11.50
N LEU A 329 0.67 7.19 11.99
CA LEU A 329 0.91 5.99 11.18
C LEU A 329 0.00 4.84 11.64
N SER A 330 -0.22 3.87 10.77
CA SER A 330 -0.71 2.54 11.17
C SER A 330 0.43 1.55 11.43
N LEU A 331 0.08 0.36 11.91
CA LEU A 331 1.03 -0.73 12.07
C LEU A 331 1.62 -1.22 10.74
N TRP A 332 0.83 -1.27 9.67
CA TRP A 332 1.35 -1.63 8.34
C TRP A 332 2.38 -0.60 7.85
N GLU A 333 2.09 0.69 8.00
CA GLU A 333 3.00 1.76 7.58
C GLU A 333 4.25 1.84 8.45
N LYS A 334 4.11 1.55 9.75
CA LYS A 334 5.25 1.39 10.66
C LYS A 334 6.22 0.33 10.14
N GLU A 335 5.75 -0.81 9.64
CA GLU A 335 6.63 -1.85 9.09
C GLU A 335 7.37 -1.37 7.85
N ARG A 336 6.69 -0.64 6.95
CA ARG A 336 7.32 -0.01 5.78
C ARG A 336 8.38 1.02 6.17
N CYS A 337 8.06 1.92 7.10
CA CYS A 337 9.02 2.88 7.62
C CYS A 337 10.19 2.20 8.35
N SER A 338 9.93 1.10 9.09
CA SER A 338 10.99 0.34 9.77
C SER A 338 11.97 -0.27 8.78
N TYR A 339 11.48 -0.78 7.63
CA TYR A 339 12.33 -1.26 6.54
C TYR A 339 13.21 -0.13 5.99
N LEU A 340 12.62 1.03 5.66
CA LEU A 340 13.39 2.19 5.18
C LEU A 340 14.46 2.63 6.19
N LEU A 341 14.11 2.76 7.47
CA LEU A 341 15.06 3.14 8.52
C LEU A 341 16.20 2.12 8.70
N HIS A 342 15.94 0.84 8.43
CA HIS A 342 16.98 -0.20 8.38
C HIS A 342 17.90 0.00 7.17
N LEU A 343 17.37 0.34 5.99
CA LEU A 343 18.18 0.66 4.81
C LEU A 343 19.18 1.79 5.09
N ARG A 344 18.79 2.81 5.85
CA ARG A 344 19.72 3.88 6.27
C ARG A 344 20.96 3.33 6.97
N ASP A 345 20.75 2.39 7.89
CA ASP A 345 21.85 1.80 8.67
C ASP A 345 22.71 0.90 7.77
N VAL A 346 22.09 0.13 6.86
CA VAL A 346 22.79 -0.66 5.85
C VAL A 346 23.68 0.24 4.96
N PHE A 347 23.16 1.35 4.43
CA PHE A 347 23.92 2.28 3.58
C PHE A 347 24.97 3.09 4.33
N SER A 348 24.93 3.10 5.66
CA SER A 348 25.99 3.69 6.48
C SER A 348 27.20 2.76 6.61
N HIS A 349 27.11 1.51 6.14
CA HIS A 349 28.19 0.53 6.18
C HIS A 349 28.76 0.29 4.77
N PRO A 350 30.10 0.21 4.61
CA PRO A 350 30.74 -0.01 3.30
C PRO A 350 30.31 -1.29 2.57
N LYS A 351 29.83 -2.29 3.32
CA LYS A 351 29.34 -3.57 2.75
C LYS A 351 27.87 -3.51 2.33
N GLY A 352 27.14 -2.49 2.76
CA GLY A 352 25.73 -2.30 2.47
C GLY A 352 25.47 -1.27 1.38
N THR A 353 26.49 -0.53 0.92
CA THR A 353 26.40 0.31 -0.27
C THR A 353 26.41 -0.58 -1.51
N PHE A 354 25.25 -1.12 -1.86
CA PHE A 354 25.02 -1.76 -3.15
C PHE A 354 24.32 -0.77 -4.08
N THR A 355 24.80 -0.73 -5.31
CA THR A 355 24.26 0.08 -6.39
C THR A 355 23.41 -0.84 -7.25
N ASP A 356 22.20 -1.15 -6.79
CA ASP A 356 21.33 -2.09 -7.48
C ASP A 356 20.78 -1.45 -8.76
N TRP A 357 19.82 -0.51 -8.70
CA TRP A 357 19.21 0.08 -9.90
C TRP A 357 18.57 1.46 -9.66
N ILE A 358 18.52 2.31 -10.71
CA ILE A 358 17.90 3.66 -10.72
C ILE A 358 16.45 3.64 -10.22
N SER A 359 15.67 2.62 -10.65
CA SER A 359 14.27 2.45 -10.31
C SER A 359 14.07 2.20 -8.81
N TRP A 360 14.94 1.39 -8.22
CA TRP A 360 14.92 1.11 -6.78
C TRP A 360 15.18 2.39 -5.97
N ALA A 361 16.19 3.18 -6.34
CA ALA A 361 16.47 4.45 -5.67
C ALA A 361 15.30 5.44 -5.77
N SER A 362 14.69 5.56 -6.97
CA SER A 362 13.50 6.42 -7.14
C SER A 362 12.33 5.93 -6.27
N GLY A 363 12.12 4.62 -6.19
CA GLY A 363 11.05 4.01 -5.41
C GLY A 363 11.17 4.33 -3.93
N ASP A 364 12.35 4.17 -3.34
CA ASP A 364 12.57 4.41 -1.91
C ASP A 364 12.48 5.92 -1.54
N ILE A 365 12.89 6.81 -2.44
CA ILE A 365 12.70 8.27 -2.26
C ILE A 365 11.22 8.63 -2.30
N LEU A 366 10.49 8.14 -3.30
CA LEU A 366 9.06 8.36 -3.45
C LEU A 366 8.28 7.79 -2.26
N GLU A 367 8.65 6.59 -1.81
CA GLU A 367 8.04 5.95 -0.66
C GLU A 367 8.33 6.73 0.64
N SER A 368 9.56 7.19 0.84
CA SER A 368 9.92 8.04 1.99
C SER A 368 9.12 9.35 1.99
N SER A 369 8.99 10.00 0.83
CA SER A 369 8.18 11.22 0.66
C SER A 369 6.71 10.97 0.98
N LEU A 370 6.14 9.87 0.47
CA LEU A 370 4.76 9.48 0.75
C LEU A 370 4.51 9.32 2.25
N TRP A 371 5.41 8.63 2.97
CA TRP A 371 5.24 8.42 4.41
C TRP A 371 5.35 9.72 5.21
N ILE A 372 6.27 10.61 4.87
CA ILE A 372 6.36 11.95 5.47
C ILE A 372 5.04 12.69 5.27
N ASN A 373 4.54 12.74 4.03
CA ASN A 373 3.31 13.44 3.70
C ASN A 373 2.09 12.89 4.44
N LEU A 374 1.90 11.56 4.44
CA LEU A 374 0.78 10.95 5.15
C LEU A 374 0.83 11.19 6.65
N MET A 375 2.01 11.11 7.25
CA MET A 375 2.21 11.32 8.68
C MET A 375 1.81 12.73 9.10
N TRP A 376 2.30 13.76 8.40
CA TRP A 376 1.97 15.16 8.70
C TRP A 376 0.51 15.50 8.36
N ALA A 377 -0.01 14.96 7.27
CA ALA A 377 -1.40 15.17 6.89
C ALA A 377 -2.36 14.60 7.94
N ARG A 378 -2.10 13.40 8.46
CA ARG A 378 -2.93 12.81 9.53
C ARG A 378 -2.78 13.56 10.84
N PHE A 379 -1.55 13.97 11.19
CA PHE A 379 -1.30 14.71 12.41
C PHE A 379 -2.07 16.05 12.47
N TYR A 380 -2.14 16.80 11.37
CA TYR A 380 -2.80 18.13 11.37
C TYR A 380 -4.24 18.15 10.85
N ARG A 381 -4.62 17.26 9.92
CA ARG A 381 -5.92 17.31 9.23
C ARG A 381 -6.84 16.15 9.57
N THR A 382 -6.43 15.25 10.47
CA THR A 382 -7.20 14.05 10.85
C THR A 382 -7.66 13.26 9.63
N LEU A 383 -6.79 13.12 8.62
CA LEU A 383 -7.09 12.30 7.44
C LEU A 383 -7.49 10.88 7.89
N PRO A 384 -8.63 10.35 7.45
CA PRO A 384 -9.05 9.01 7.82
C PRO A 384 -8.05 7.97 7.30
N TYR A 385 -8.02 6.81 7.97
CA TYR A 385 -7.19 5.70 7.53
C TYR A 385 -7.85 5.02 6.32
N GLU A 386 -7.56 5.52 5.12
CA GLU A 386 -8.13 5.04 3.84
C GLU A 386 -7.83 3.55 3.58
N PHE A 387 -6.78 3.02 4.23
CA PHE A 387 -6.34 1.62 4.18
C PHE A 387 -6.75 0.81 5.42
N ALA A 388 -7.74 1.29 6.18
CA ALA A 388 -8.37 0.49 7.24
C ALA A 388 -9.41 -0.42 6.60
N TRP A 389 -9.44 -1.67 7.04
CA TRP A 389 -10.57 -2.56 6.80
C TRP A 389 -11.87 -1.98 7.41
N LYS A 390 -11.79 -1.36 8.59
CA LYS A 390 -12.95 -0.78 9.29
C LYS A 390 -12.94 0.75 9.17
N LYS A 391 -14.03 1.30 8.64
CA LYS A 391 -14.24 2.75 8.41
C LYS A 391 -14.30 3.65 9.66
N LYS A 392 -14.03 3.17 10.87
CA LYS A 392 -14.14 4.01 12.09
C LYS A 392 -12.79 4.54 12.54
N PRO A 393 -12.55 5.87 12.51
CA PRO A 393 -11.42 6.44 13.22
C PRO A 393 -11.63 6.27 14.74
N ILE A 394 -10.58 5.82 15.42
CA ILE A 394 -10.43 5.99 16.87
C ILE A 394 -9.84 7.39 17.07
N ILE A 395 -10.40 8.12 18.04
CA ILE A 395 -9.98 9.42 18.60
C ILE A 395 -10.57 10.66 17.91
N LYS A 396 -11.66 11.19 18.50
CA LYS A 396 -11.93 12.64 18.48
C LYS A 396 -10.84 13.32 19.31
N LEU A 397 -9.87 13.97 18.67
CA LEU A 397 -9.09 14.99 19.37
C LEU A 397 -10.09 16.07 19.77
N SER A 398 -10.20 16.35 21.08
CA SER A 398 -11.08 17.40 21.57
C SER A 398 -10.67 18.71 20.93
N ASN A 399 -11.59 19.35 20.19
CA ASN A 399 -11.45 20.73 19.74
C ASN A 399 -11.23 21.63 20.96
N LYS A 400 -9.98 21.93 21.28
CA LYS A 400 -9.59 23.13 22.04
C LYS A 400 -8.74 23.96 21.11
N ASN A 401 -9.41 24.91 20.45
CA ASN A 401 -8.93 26.22 20.00
C ASN A 401 -9.76 26.68 18.79
N GLN A 402 -11.05 26.95 19.02
CA GLN A 402 -11.66 28.07 18.32
C GLN A 402 -11.12 29.32 18.98
N ILE A 403 -10.14 29.93 18.34
CA ILE A 403 -9.74 31.31 18.61
C ILE A 403 -10.94 32.17 18.21
N THR A 404 -11.63 32.69 19.22
CA THR A 404 -12.60 33.77 19.08
C THR A 404 -11.85 34.99 18.58
N SER A 405 -12.11 35.39 17.33
CA SER A 405 -11.88 36.76 16.89
C SER A 405 -13.11 37.56 17.27
N SER A 406 -12.95 38.46 18.25
CA SER A 406 -13.82 39.58 18.55
C SER A 406 -12.94 40.78 18.83
#